data_AF-A0A935ZQM1-F1
#
_entry.id   AF-A0A935ZQM1-F1
#
_cell.length_a   1.000
_cell.length_b   1.000
_cell.length_c   1.000
_cell.angle_alpha   90.00
_cell.angle_beta   90.00
_cell.angle_gamma   90.00
#
_symmetry.space_group_name_H-M   'P 1'
#
loop_
_entity.id
_entity.type
_entity.pdbx_description
1 polymer ?
#
loop_
_entity_poly.entity_id
_entity_poly.type
_entity_poly.pdbx_seq_one_letter_code
_entity_poly.pdbx_strand_id
1 'polypeptide(L)'
;MLGLEEATPKMTSPPSFVRFALCCAVLLAPSVGCRAPTDGRPFAGTAADGSSGGSGNALDASSSGSAATTSAGVESGESSTSHGIDVGSSSGGGPSVTAIDLHDVVLHDNPPELADWPITTTLTRVEFRVDGGTDGNGGVFVEFDKKDGDGRWPDIVPPGWDGPLYYTLGLVENIGGQWHASAAMQYWYGLDVNGGNVGADGQVAMNWYYDARWGEMAGHQPAQGESIGVFIVAGNLRGVLDGSQSPVQERSDVVVVPFPGPEGATHAF
;
A
#
# COMPACT_ATOMS: atom_id res chain seq x y z
N MET A 1 4.68 35.42 -51.60
CA MET A 1 5.67 35.49 -50.52
C MET A 1 5.00 34.84 -49.31
N LEU A 2 5.60 33.75 -48.85
CA LEU A 2 4.96 32.62 -48.15
C LEU A 2 4.49 32.97 -46.73
N GLY A 3 3.29 32.49 -46.37
CA GLY A 3 2.83 32.38 -44.99
C GLY A 3 3.39 31.12 -44.35
N LEU A 4 3.79 31.23 -43.08
CA LEU A 4 4.21 30.12 -42.22
C LEU A 4 3.13 29.92 -41.17
N GLU A 5 2.35 28.84 -41.31
CA GLU A 5 1.51 28.29 -40.25
C GLU A 5 2.42 27.57 -39.25
N GLU A 6 2.34 27.94 -37.98
CA GLU A 6 2.91 27.17 -36.86
C GLU A 6 2.06 25.92 -36.63
N ALA A 7 2.65 24.75 -36.86
CA ALA A 7 2.06 23.46 -36.50
C ALA A 7 2.32 23.18 -35.01
N THR A 8 1.25 23.19 -34.21
CA THR A 8 1.24 22.68 -32.84
C THR A 8 1.49 21.17 -32.84
N PRO A 9 2.47 20.63 -32.10
CA PRO A 9 2.64 19.19 -32.01
C PRO A 9 1.54 18.60 -31.13
N LYS A 10 0.70 17.75 -31.73
CA LYS A 10 -0.21 16.84 -31.03
C LYS A 10 0.62 15.88 -30.19
N MET A 11 0.48 15.98 -28.87
CA MET A 11 0.92 14.95 -27.93
C MET A 11 0.04 13.71 -28.15
N THR A 12 0.58 12.71 -28.82
CA THR A 12 -0.05 11.39 -28.95
C THR A 12 0.19 10.63 -27.64
N SER A 13 -0.90 10.28 -26.94
CA SER A 13 -0.89 9.39 -25.78
C SER A 13 -0.17 8.08 -26.11
N PRO A 14 0.69 7.54 -25.22
CA PRO A 14 1.19 6.18 -25.37
C PRO A 14 0.04 5.17 -25.23
N PRO A 15 0.15 3.97 -25.84
CA PRO A 15 -0.91 2.99 -25.87
C PRO A 15 -1.21 2.44 -24.48
N SER A 16 -2.50 2.30 -24.20
CA SER A 16 -3.07 1.67 -23.02
C SER A 16 -2.48 0.28 -22.75
N PHE A 17 -1.96 0.08 -21.55
CA PHE A 17 -1.60 -1.23 -21.02
C PHE A 17 -2.88 -2.01 -20.68
N VAL A 18 -3.47 -2.63 -21.70
CA VAL A 18 -4.48 -3.68 -21.53
C VAL A 18 -3.83 -5.00 -21.90
N ARG A 19 -3.73 -5.90 -20.90
CA ARG A 19 -3.33 -7.32 -20.92
C ARG A 19 -1.91 -7.61 -20.40
N PHE A 20 -1.83 -7.84 -19.09
CA PHE A 20 -1.02 -8.95 -18.58
C PHE A 20 -1.99 -10.01 -18.05
N ALA A 21 -2.42 -10.89 -18.95
CA ALA A 21 -3.08 -12.14 -18.59
C ALA A 21 -2.03 -13.25 -18.67
N LEU A 22 -1.71 -13.79 -17.50
CA LEU A 22 -1.43 -15.20 -17.22
C LEU A 22 -0.81 -16.04 -18.37
N CYS A 23 0.48 -16.32 -18.26
CA CYS A 23 1.09 -17.49 -18.91
C CYS A 23 1.94 -18.26 -17.90
N CYS A 24 1.27 -19.04 -17.05
CA CYS A 24 1.87 -20.20 -16.40
C CYS A 24 1.92 -21.34 -17.43
N ALA A 25 3.05 -21.50 -18.11
CA ALA A 25 3.36 -22.72 -18.85
C ALA A 25 4.25 -23.61 -17.96
N VAL A 26 3.60 -24.55 -17.27
CA VAL A 26 4.25 -25.68 -16.60
C VAL A 26 4.90 -26.55 -17.66
N LEU A 27 6.23 -26.64 -17.66
CA LEU A 27 6.99 -27.63 -18.41
C LEU A 27 6.93 -28.98 -17.69
N LEU A 28 6.07 -29.88 -18.17
CA LEU A 28 6.12 -31.31 -17.86
C LEU A 28 6.37 -32.09 -19.15
N ALA A 29 7.39 -32.96 -19.11
CA ALA A 29 7.84 -33.81 -20.20
C ALA A 29 6.77 -34.86 -20.61
N PRO A 30 6.69 -35.26 -21.90
CA PRO A 30 5.75 -36.30 -22.32
C PRO A 30 6.39 -37.69 -22.17
N SER A 31 5.67 -38.59 -21.49
CA SER A 31 5.87 -40.02 -21.65
C SER A 31 4.53 -40.70 -21.96
N VAL A 32 4.58 -41.56 -22.98
CA VAL A 32 3.66 -42.66 -23.30
C VAL A 32 2.32 -42.34 -23.97
N GLY A 33 2.23 -42.77 -25.24
CA GLY A 33 1.29 -43.85 -25.61
C GLY A 33 -0.06 -43.46 -26.18
N CYS A 34 -0.22 -43.76 -27.47
CA CYS A 34 -1.48 -43.78 -28.20
C CYS A 34 -2.60 -44.57 -27.47
N ARG A 35 -3.84 -44.08 -27.57
CA ARG A 35 -5.01 -44.77 -28.19
C ARG A 35 -6.33 -44.19 -27.67
N ALA A 36 -7.10 -43.55 -28.56
CA ALA A 36 -8.56 -43.47 -28.49
C ALA A 36 -9.15 -44.61 -29.38
N PRO A 37 -10.48 -44.81 -29.52
CA PRO A 37 -11.64 -44.11 -28.92
C PRO A 37 -12.74 -45.09 -28.42
N THR A 38 -13.85 -44.57 -27.85
CA THR A 38 -15.25 -44.82 -28.30
C THR A 38 -16.29 -44.34 -27.27
N ASP A 39 -17.35 -43.73 -27.82
CA ASP A 39 -18.77 -43.72 -27.39
C ASP A 39 -19.12 -43.17 -25.99
N GLY A 40 -20.10 -42.30 -25.79
CA GLY A 40 -21.33 -42.05 -26.53
C GLY A 40 -22.51 -42.19 -25.56
N ARG A 41 -23.13 -41.05 -25.21
CA ARG A 41 -24.56 -40.82 -24.82
C ARG A 41 -24.73 -39.97 -23.53
N PRO A 42 -25.71 -39.04 -23.52
CA PRO A 42 -26.15 -38.30 -22.35
C PRO A 42 -27.37 -38.96 -21.68
N PHE A 43 -27.53 -38.78 -20.36
CA PHE A 43 -28.83 -38.97 -19.69
C PHE A 43 -29.00 -38.01 -18.50
N ALA A 44 -30.20 -37.45 -18.42
CA ALA A 44 -30.76 -36.67 -17.33
C ALA A 44 -31.50 -37.56 -16.32
N GLY A 45 -31.76 -37.04 -15.12
CA GLY A 45 -32.71 -37.57 -14.11
C GLY A 45 -32.17 -37.45 -12.67
N THR A 46 -32.52 -36.43 -11.87
CA THR A 46 -33.75 -36.20 -11.07
C THR A 46 -33.74 -36.84 -9.67
N ALA A 47 -33.63 -35.96 -8.66
CA ALA A 47 -34.28 -35.86 -7.33
C ALA A 47 -34.38 -37.03 -6.33
N ALA A 48 -34.26 -36.63 -5.04
CA ALA A 48 -34.86 -37.15 -3.78
C ALA A 48 -33.77 -37.26 -2.68
N ASP A 49 -33.97 -37.01 -1.38
CA ASP A 49 -34.96 -36.33 -0.55
C ASP A 49 -34.47 -36.46 0.93
N GLY A 50 -34.96 -35.61 1.85
CA GLY A 50 -35.06 -35.87 3.30
C GLY A 50 -33.79 -35.66 4.17
N SER A 51 -33.69 -34.67 5.08
CA SER A 51 -34.42 -34.45 6.36
C SER A 51 -34.15 -35.58 7.38
N SER A 52 -33.74 -35.41 8.65
CA SER A 52 -34.19 -34.48 9.71
C SER A 52 -33.45 -34.76 11.05
N GLY A 53 -33.44 -33.75 11.94
CA GLY A 53 -33.55 -33.83 13.42
C GLY A 53 -32.32 -34.29 14.22
N GLY A 54 -32.00 -33.83 15.44
CA GLY A 54 -32.59 -32.93 16.44
C GLY A 54 -31.72 -33.09 17.73
N SER A 55 -31.23 -32.02 18.36
CA SER A 55 -31.77 -31.31 19.54
C SER A 55 -31.65 -32.00 20.92
N GLY A 56 -31.08 -31.25 21.89
CA GLY A 56 -31.23 -31.40 23.36
C GLY A 56 -29.96 -31.85 24.09
N ASN A 57 -29.53 -31.32 25.25
CA ASN A 57 -30.12 -30.37 26.20
C ASN A 57 -29.05 -29.78 27.16
N ALA A 58 -29.42 -28.66 27.79
CA ALA A 58 -28.71 -27.85 28.77
C ALA A 58 -28.46 -28.51 30.15
N LEU A 59 -27.55 -27.92 30.95
CA LEU A 59 -27.72 -27.72 32.41
C LEU A 59 -27.02 -26.43 32.89
N ASP A 60 -27.71 -25.80 33.85
CA ASP A 60 -27.53 -24.53 34.54
C ASP A 60 -26.78 -24.72 35.87
N ALA A 61 -26.10 -23.67 36.36
CA ALA A 61 -26.00 -23.37 37.80
C ALA A 61 -25.58 -21.91 38.04
N SER A 62 -26.41 -21.20 38.79
CA SER A 62 -26.22 -19.86 39.35
C SER A 62 -25.80 -19.93 40.83
N SER A 63 -25.16 -18.87 41.36
CA SER A 63 -25.54 -18.25 42.66
C SER A 63 -24.62 -17.08 43.08
N SER A 64 -25.26 -15.93 43.43
CA SER A 64 -24.99 -14.97 44.54
C SER A 64 -23.57 -14.38 44.74
N GLY A 65 -23.33 -13.08 44.95
CA GLY A 65 -24.15 -11.96 45.44
C GLY A 65 -23.48 -11.34 46.69
N SER A 66 -23.19 -10.03 46.68
CA SER A 66 -23.24 -9.14 47.87
C SER A 66 -22.84 -7.69 47.52
N ALA A 67 -23.48 -6.76 48.21
CA ALA A 67 -23.52 -5.32 47.96
C ALA A 67 -22.91 -4.50 49.13
N ALA A 68 -22.93 -3.17 48.93
CA ALA A 68 -22.76 -2.07 49.90
C ALA A 68 -21.30 -1.63 50.16
N THR A 69 -20.92 -0.35 50.31
CA THR A 69 -21.61 0.79 50.93
C THR A 69 -20.98 2.13 50.45
N THR A 70 -21.80 3.18 50.43
CA THR A 70 -21.53 4.62 50.23
C THR A 70 -20.67 5.28 51.32
N SER A 71 -19.92 6.35 51.00
CA SER A 71 -19.68 7.49 51.92
C SER A 71 -19.20 8.72 51.15
N ALA A 72 -19.93 9.84 51.32
CA ALA A 72 -19.56 11.19 50.91
C ALA A 72 -18.68 11.87 51.97
N GLY A 73 -17.95 12.92 51.59
CA GLY A 73 -17.27 13.81 52.53
C GLY A 73 -16.43 14.89 51.84
N VAL A 74 -16.95 16.11 51.82
CA VAL A 74 -16.33 17.37 51.38
C VAL A 74 -15.48 17.92 52.53
N GLU A 75 -14.29 18.48 52.25
CA GLU A 75 -13.79 19.67 52.96
C GLU A 75 -12.60 20.34 52.25
N SER A 76 -12.66 21.67 52.28
CA SER A 76 -11.84 22.67 51.59
C SER A 76 -10.56 23.01 52.38
N GLY A 77 -9.52 23.50 51.69
CA GLY A 77 -8.38 24.16 52.33
C GLY A 77 -7.37 24.70 51.31
N GLU A 78 -7.37 26.02 51.13
CA GLU A 78 -6.61 26.79 50.14
C GLU A 78 -5.11 26.98 50.44
N SER A 79 -4.39 27.43 49.40
CA SER A 79 -3.19 28.30 49.39
C SER A 79 -2.00 27.63 48.68
N SER A 80 -1.56 28.09 47.50
CA SER A 80 -0.95 29.42 47.34
C SER A 80 -0.70 29.76 45.86
N THR A 81 -1.02 31.01 45.52
CA THR A 81 -0.41 31.90 44.49
C THR A 81 0.43 31.31 43.35
N SER A 82 0.03 31.56 42.10
CA SER A 82 0.77 32.47 41.21
C SER A 82 0.08 32.72 39.85
N HIS A 83 -0.01 34.01 39.51
CA HIS A 83 0.09 34.65 38.19
C HIS A 83 -0.59 34.01 36.97
N GLY A 84 -1.66 34.67 36.54
CA GLY A 84 -2.27 34.43 35.24
C GLY A 84 -1.35 34.82 34.07
N ILE A 85 -1.37 34.00 33.03
CA ILE A 85 -1.08 34.39 31.66
C ILE A 85 -2.15 33.76 30.76
N ASP A 86 -2.65 34.65 29.91
CA ASP A 86 -3.53 34.56 28.75
C ASP A 86 -3.92 33.22 28.15
N VAL A 87 -5.15 33.25 27.65
CA VAL A 87 -5.85 32.25 26.86
C VAL A 87 -5.18 32.16 25.48
N GLY A 88 -4.30 31.17 25.30
CA GLY A 88 -3.77 30.78 24.00
C GLY A 88 -4.27 29.40 23.63
N SER A 89 -5.20 29.32 22.68
CA SER A 89 -5.57 28.07 22.00
C SER A 89 -4.32 27.38 21.45
N SER A 90 -3.86 26.32 22.11
CA SER A 90 -2.96 25.35 21.51
C SER A 90 -3.82 24.35 20.72
N SER A 91 -4.00 24.67 19.43
CA SER A 91 -4.40 23.68 18.42
C SER A 91 -3.43 22.50 18.52
N GLY A 92 -3.97 21.33 18.85
CA GLY A 92 -3.21 20.16 19.23
C GLY A 92 -2.15 19.78 18.19
N GLY A 93 -0.91 19.64 18.66
CA GLY A 93 0.01 18.70 18.05
C GLY A 93 -0.61 17.32 18.18
N GLY A 94 -1.07 16.77 17.06
CA GLY A 94 -1.42 15.36 16.99
C GLY A 94 -0.20 14.52 17.41
N PRO A 95 -0.40 13.34 18.02
CA PRO A 95 0.72 12.47 18.35
C PRO A 95 1.52 12.23 17.07
N SER A 96 2.84 12.44 17.15
CA SER A 96 3.77 11.94 16.14
C SER A 96 3.42 10.47 15.92
N VAL A 97 2.91 10.17 14.72
CA VAL A 97 2.68 8.81 14.26
C VAL A 97 3.96 8.05 14.55
N THR A 98 3.88 6.93 15.26
CA THR A 98 5.08 6.16 15.65
C THR A 98 5.82 5.78 14.37
N ALA A 99 6.90 6.49 14.06
CA ALA A 99 7.62 6.33 12.81
C ALA A 99 8.25 4.95 12.78
N ILE A 100 8.05 4.21 11.69
CA ILE A 100 8.74 2.94 11.44
C ILE A 100 10.16 3.30 11.00
N ASP A 101 11.16 2.93 11.79
CA ASP A 101 12.56 3.04 11.37
C ASP A 101 12.90 1.91 10.40
N LEU A 102 13.34 2.25 9.18
CA LEU A 102 13.73 1.26 8.17
C LEU A 102 14.92 0.39 8.59
N HIS A 103 15.70 0.79 9.60
CA HIS A 103 16.76 -0.07 10.15
C HIS A 103 16.22 -1.30 10.89
N ASP A 104 14.97 -1.26 11.34
CA ASP A 104 14.28 -2.38 12.01
C ASP A 104 13.43 -3.22 11.03
N VAL A 105 13.49 -2.91 9.73
CA VAL A 105 12.66 -3.49 8.67
C VAL A 105 13.49 -4.42 7.79
N VAL A 106 12.90 -5.56 7.39
CA VAL A 106 13.50 -6.42 6.36
C VAL A 106 13.19 -5.83 4.99
N LEU A 107 14.23 -5.32 4.31
CA LEU A 107 14.12 -4.75 2.97
C LEU A 107 14.21 -5.83 1.88
N HIS A 108 13.25 -5.83 0.95
CA HIS A 108 13.18 -6.77 -0.17
C HIS A 108 13.33 -6.05 -1.52
N ASP A 109 14.03 -6.67 -2.46
CA ASP A 109 14.23 -6.18 -3.85
C ASP A 109 14.67 -4.71 -3.97
N ASN A 110 15.37 -4.20 -2.95
CA ASN A 110 15.85 -2.82 -2.83
C ASN A 110 17.32 -2.81 -2.38
N PRO A 111 18.03 -1.68 -2.47
CA PRO A 111 19.39 -1.57 -1.96
C PRO A 111 19.44 -1.88 -0.45
N PRO A 112 20.38 -2.71 0.02
CA PRO A 112 20.44 -3.10 1.43
C PRO A 112 20.72 -1.91 2.36
N GLU A 113 21.40 -0.88 1.85
CA GLU A 113 21.71 0.38 2.55
C GLU A 113 20.61 1.44 2.43
N LEU A 114 19.43 1.13 1.88
CA LEU A 114 18.34 2.09 1.74
C LEU A 114 17.93 2.74 3.08
N ALA A 115 18.03 1.99 4.19
CA ALA A 115 17.74 2.55 5.52
C ALA A 115 18.70 3.71 5.88
N ASP A 116 19.96 3.64 5.43
CA ASP A 116 21.00 4.63 5.66
C ASP A 116 20.88 5.86 4.75
N TRP A 117 20.04 5.81 3.72
CA TRP A 117 19.85 6.93 2.79
C TRP A 117 19.23 8.14 3.51
N PRO A 118 19.73 9.37 3.27
CA PRO A 118 19.22 10.55 3.94
C PRO A 118 17.72 10.76 3.72
N ILE A 119 17.02 11.07 4.82
CA ILE A 119 15.65 11.58 4.77
C ILE A 119 15.71 13.06 4.39
N THR A 120 15.27 13.41 3.19
CA THR A 120 15.35 14.80 2.69
C THR A 120 14.01 15.38 2.26
N THR A 121 12.94 14.60 2.36
CA THR A 121 11.58 15.03 2.06
C THR A 121 10.59 14.46 3.06
N THR A 122 9.47 15.14 3.24
CA THR A 122 8.37 14.71 4.09
C THR A 122 7.16 14.41 3.21
N LEU A 123 6.50 13.28 3.46
CA LEU A 123 5.17 13.03 2.91
C LEU A 123 4.16 13.91 3.66
N THR A 124 3.40 14.72 2.94
CA THR A 124 2.37 15.60 3.51
C THR A 124 0.96 15.09 3.25
N ARG A 125 0.81 14.21 2.25
CA ARG A 125 -0.45 13.52 1.98
C ARG A 125 -0.22 12.16 1.34
N VAL A 126 -0.98 11.17 1.78
CA VAL A 126 -1.15 9.88 1.09
C VAL A 126 -2.63 9.72 0.77
N GLU A 127 -2.95 9.38 -0.46
CA GLU A 127 -4.32 9.16 -0.90
C GLU A 127 -4.42 7.87 -1.70
N PHE A 128 -5.25 6.95 -1.21
CA PHE A 128 -5.61 5.72 -1.87
C PHE A 128 -6.88 5.96 -2.69
N ARG A 129 -6.72 6.22 -3.98
CA ARG A 129 -7.80 6.56 -4.90
C ARG A 129 -8.41 5.29 -5.50
N VAL A 130 -9.73 5.24 -5.54
CA VAL A 130 -10.50 4.17 -6.21
C VAL A 130 -10.55 4.40 -7.71
N ASP A 131 -10.69 5.67 -8.10
CA ASP A 131 -10.73 6.14 -9.49
C ASP A 131 -9.60 7.16 -9.70
N GLY A 132 -8.79 6.99 -10.74
CA GLY A 132 -7.56 7.75 -10.90
C GLY A 132 -7.23 8.10 -12.35
N GLY A 133 -7.52 9.34 -12.73
CA GLY A 133 -6.98 9.93 -13.96
C GLY A 133 -7.54 9.42 -15.29
N THR A 134 -6.84 9.76 -16.37
CA THR A 134 -7.28 9.66 -17.77
C THR A 134 -7.58 8.24 -18.27
N ASP A 135 -7.16 7.22 -17.53
CA ASP A 135 -7.35 5.79 -17.84
C ASP A 135 -8.36 5.09 -16.92
N GLY A 136 -8.93 5.82 -15.94
CA GLY A 136 -9.98 5.31 -15.05
C GLY A 136 -9.51 4.30 -13.99
N ASN A 137 -8.19 4.20 -13.76
CA ASN A 137 -7.63 3.26 -12.80
C ASN A 137 -7.27 3.97 -11.49
N GLY A 138 -7.74 3.47 -10.35
CA GLY A 138 -7.30 3.94 -9.03
C GLY A 138 -5.81 3.76 -8.77
N GLY A 139 -5.37 4.10 -7.56
CA GLY A 139 -3.98 3.91 -7.14
C GLY A 139 -3.60 4.78 -5.95
N VAL A 140 -2.31 4.81 -5.68
CA VAL A 140 -1.74 5.62 -4.60
C VAL A 140 -1.28 6.95 -5.19
N PHE A 141 -1.72 8.04 -4.58
CA PHE A 141 -1.22 9.37 -4.79
C PHE A 141 -0.44 9.79 -3.54
N VAL A 142 0.67 10.50 -3.76
CA VAL A 142 1.45 11.10 -2.66
C VAL A 142 1.80 12.56 -2.95
N GLU A 143 1.71 13.37 -1.91
CA GLU A 143 2.20 14.75 -1.85
C GLU A 143 3.44 14.80 -0.95
N PHE A 144 4.47 15.54 -1.36
CA PHE A 144 5.71 15.67 -0.61
C PHE A 144 6.47 16.94 -0.97
N ASP A 145 7.28 17.44 -0.04
CA ASP A 145 7.92 18.75 -0.15
C ASP A 145 8.88 18.87 -1.35
N LYS A 146 9.44 17.75 -1.81
CA LYS A 146 10.30 17.70 -2.98
C LYS A 146 9.53 17.39 -4.27
N LYS A 147 8.20 17.29 -4.29
CA LYS A 147 7.45 16.88 -5.50
C LYS A 147 7.70 17.82 -6.70
N ASP A 148 7.81 19.12 -6.43
CA ASP A 148 7.92 20.20 -7.42
C ASP A 148 8.95 21.27 -7.00
N GLY A 149 9.25 22.19 -7.92
CA GLY A 149 10.11 23.36 -7.66
C GLY A 149 11.62 23.07 -7.69
N ASP A 150 12.42 24.06 -7.28
CA ASP A 150 13.89 24.01 -7.38
C ASP A 150 14.54 22.92 -6.49
N GLY A 151 13.82 22.45 -5.47
CA GLY A 151 14.27 21.38 -4.57
C GLY A 151 13.89 19.97 -5.01
N ARG A 152 13.25 19.82 -6.17
CA ARG A 152 12.77 18.54 -6.70
C ARG A 152 13.92 17.56 -6.92
N TRP A 153 13.67 16.26 -6.67
CA TRP A 153 14.66 15.25 -7.06
C TRP A 153 14.88 15.25 -8.59
N PRO A 154 16.12 14.97 -9.05
CA PRO A 154 16.36 14.76 -10.47
C PRO A 154 15.62 13.52 -10.98
N ASP A 155 15.12 13.60 -12.20
CA ASP A 155 14.63 12.41 -12.91
C ASP A 155 15.82 11.55 -13.37
N ILE A 156 15.59 10.24 -13.53
CA ILE A 156 16.55 9.28 -14.11
C ILE A 156 15.92 8.57 -15.29
N VAL A 157 16.68 8.32 -16.36
CA VAL A 157 16.27 7.39 -17.41
C VAL A 157 17.04 6.09 -17.20
N PRO A 158 16.41 5.01 -16.68
CA PRO A 158 17.08 3.73 -16.54
C PRO A 158 17.64 3.22 -17.88
N PRO A 159 18.74 2.45 -17.86
CA PRO A 159 19.27 1.84 -19.08
C PRO A 159 18.19 1.02 -19.81
N GLY A 160 17.99 1.34 -21.10
CA GLY A 160 17.03 0.64 -21.96
C GLY A 160 15.57 1.11 -21.84
N TRP A 161 15.30 2.19 -21.11
CA TRP A 161 13.97 2.80 -21.00
C TRP A 161 13.83 4.01 -21.92
N ASP A 162 12.61 4.25 -22.42
CA ASP A 162 12.30 5.38 -23.30
C ASP A 162 11.97 6.67 -22.52
N GLY A 163 11.66 6.57 -21.23
CA GLY A 163 11.15 7.67 -20.43
C GLY A 163 11.77 7.78 -19.04
N PRO A 164 11.74 8.99 -18.44
CA PRO A 164 12.27 9.22 -17.11
C PRO A 164 11.39 8.59 -16.03
N LEU A 165 12.03 8.18 -14.94
CA LEU A 165 11.44 7.89 -13.65
C LEU A 165 11.87 8.96 -12.65
N TYR A 166 10.98 9.28 -11.73
CA TYR A 166 11.13 10.35 -10.76
C TYR A 166 11.34 9.79 -9.35
N TYR A 167 10.42 8.96 -8.87
CA TYR A 167 10.54 8.27 -7.59
C TYR A 167 9.90 6.88 -7.64
N THR A 168 10.25 6.05 -6.67
CA THR A 168 9.61 4.76 -6.41
C THR A 168 8.92 4.82 -5.04
N LEU A 169 7.65 4.44 -5.00
CA LEU A 169 6.84 4.31 -3.78
C LEU A 169 6.91 2.87 -3.25
N GLY A 170 6.99 2.75 -1.93
CA GLY A 170 6.98 1.47 -1.22
C GLY A 170 5.98 1.41 -0.08
N LEU A 171 5.60 0.18 0.26
CA LEU A 171 4.85 -0.16 1.45
C LEU A 171 5.77 -0.84 2.48
N VAL A 172 5.38 -0.71 3.75
CA VAL A 172 5.95 -1.45 4.88
C VAL A 172 4.80 -2.21 5.54
N GLU A 173 4.91 -3.54 5.59
CA GLU A 173 3.85 -4.45 6.04
C GLU A 173 4.32 -5.24 7.26
N ASN A 174 3.44 -5.42 8.26
CA ASN A 174 3.75 -6.22 9.44
C ASN A 174 3.28 -7.66 9.23
N ILE A 175 4.20 -8.55 8.90
CA ILE A 175 3.90 -9.94 8.57
C ILE A 175 4.50 -10.82 9.66
N GLY A 176 3.65 -11.47 10.44
CA GLY A 176 4.10 -12.35 11.53
C GLY A 176 4.83 -11.64 12.67
N GLY A 177 4.58 -10.33 12.88
CA GLY A 177 5.23 -9.53 13.93
C GLY A 177 6.55 -8.89 13.50
N GLN A 178 6.98 -9.08 12.26
CA GLN A 178 8.15 -8.44 11.66
C GLN A 178 7.72 -7.47 10.57
N TRP A 179 8.33 -6.29 10.53
CA TRP A 179 8.13 -5.35 9.43
C TRP A 179 8.97 -5.76 8.23
N HIS A 180 8.32 -5.78 7.06
CA HIS A 180 8.93 -6.03 5.75
C HIS A 180 8.60 -4.86 4.82
N ALA A 181 9.53 -4.45 3.98
CA ALA A 181 9.30 -3.34 3.05
C ALA A 181 9.89 -3.56 1.68
N SER A 182 9.24 -2.94 0.70
CA SER A 182 9.81 -2.80 -0.63
C SER A 182 9.20 -1.63 -1.42
N ALA A 183 10.06 -0.82 -2.02
CA ALA A 183 9.71 0.17 -3.03
C ALA A 183 9.57 -0.50 -4.40
N ALA A 184 8.35 -0.52 -4.93
CA ALA A 184 8.02 -1.23 -6.16
C ALA A 184 7.26 -0.38 -7.19
N MET A 185 6.53 0.65 -6.77
CA MET A 185 5.68 1.44 -7.66
C MET A 185 6.42 2.64 -8.21
N GLN A 186 6.72 2.63 -9.50
CA GLN A 186 7.52 3.65 -10.16
C GLN A 186 6.64 4.79 -10.68
N TYR A 187 7.05 6.04 -10.45
CA TYR A 187 6.37 7.23 -10.94
C TYR A 187 7.31 8.02 -11.83
N TRP A 188 6.80 8.49 -12.97
CA TRP A 188 7.43 9.58 -13.72
C TRP A 188 6.86 10.92 -13.27
N TYR A 189 7.58 12.00 -13.54
CA TYR A 189 7.10 13.34 -13.20
C TYR A 189 5.80 13.66 -13.94
N GLY A 190 4.79 14.11 -13.19
CA GLY A 190 3.44 14.35 -13.70
C GLY A 190 2.52 13.13 -13.73
N LEU A 191 3.00 11.92 -13.34
CA LEU A 191 2.09 10.82 -13.03
C LEU A 191 1.41 11.09 -11.69
N ASP A 192 0.10 11.28 -11.74
CA ASP A 192 -0.71 11.61 -10.57
C ASP A 192 -0.86 10.41 -9.62
N VAL A 193 -1.18 9.24 -10.16
CA VAL A 193 -1.54 8.05 -9.39
C VAL A 193 -1.00 6.78 -10.06
N ASN A 194 -0.66 5.75 -9.27
CA ASN A 194 -0.22 4.45 -9.79
C ASN A 194 -0.60 3.30 -8.84
N GLY A 195 -0.64 2.08 -9.37
CA GLY A 195 -0.76 0.84 -8.59
C GLY A 195 -2.17 0.25 -8.45
N GLY A 196 -3.22 0.88 -8.99
CA GLY A 196 -4.59 0.36 -8.90
C GLY A 196 -5.19 0.47 -7.49
N ASN A 197 -6.49 0.19 -7.34
CA ASN A 197 -7.18 0.27 -6.05
C ASN A 197 -6.62 -0.76 -5.05
N VAL A 198 -5.64 -0.37 -4.24
CA VAL A 198 -4.91 -1.28 -3.33
C VAL A 198 -5.81 -1.92 -2.27
N GLY A 199 -6.93 -1.27 -1.93
CA GLY A 199 -7.93 -1.80 -1.00
C GLY A 199 -8.84 -2.87 -1.62
N ALA A 200 -8.75 -3.11 -2.92
CA ALA A 200 -9.46 -4.22 -3.58
C ALA A 200 -8.74 -5.55 -3.33
N ASP A 201 -9.53 -6.63 -3.20
CA ASP A 201 -9.03 -7.98 -2.93
C ASP A 201 -7.92 -8.40 -3.90
N GLY A 202 -6.76 -8.72 -3.34
CA GLY A 202 -5.60 -9.24 -4.07
C GLY A 202 -4.82 -8.21 -4.89
N GLN A 203 -5.15 -6.92 -4.83
CA GLN A 203 -4.46 -5.91 -5.62
C GLN A 203 -2.97 -5.81 -5.27
N VAL A 204 -2.63 -5.75 -3.99
CA VAL A 204 -1.22 -5.69 -3.54
C VAL A 204 -0.55 -7.04 -3.79
N ALA A 205 -1.18 -8.12 -3.34
CA ALA A 205 -0.67 -9.49 -3.44
C ALA A 205 -0.37 -9.93 -4.88
N MET A 206 -1.18 -9.53 -5.86
CA MET A 206 -1.08 -10.02 -7.24
C MET A 206 -0.41 -9.04 -8.21
N ASN A 207 -0.41 -7.74 -7.92
CA ASN A 207 0.08 -6.73 -8.86
C ASN A 207 1.30 -5.95 -8.35
N TRP A 208 1.47 -5.82 -7.03
CA TRP A 208 2.63 -5.15 -6.44
C TRP A 208 3.69 -6.17 -6.06
N TYR A 209 3.34 -7.08 -5.15
CA TYR A 209 4.25 -8.02 -4.52
C TYR A 209 3.90 -9.47 -4.89
N TYR A 210 4.06 -9.83 -6.15
CA TYR A 210 3.48 -11.07 -6.73
C TYR A 210 4.42 -12.27 -6.86
N ASP A 211 5.72 -12.09 -6.64
CA ASP A 211 6.74 -13.13 -6.81
C ASP A 211 7.83 -13.08 -5.73
N ALA A 212 8.73 -14.07 -5.75
CA ALA A 212 9.63 -14.36 -4.65
C ALA A 212 10.65 -13.25 -4.32
N ARG A 213 10.84 -12.24 -5.19
CA ARG A 213 11.76 -11.13 -4.91
C ARG A 213 11.31 -10.26 -3.73
N TRP A 214 10.02 -10.27 -3.42
CA TRP A 214 9.42 -9.49 -2.34
C TRP A 214 9.42 -10.23 -0.98
N GLY A 215 10.10 -11.38 -0.89
CA GLY A 215 10.19 -12.17 0.32
C GLY A 215 8.82 -12.49 0.91
N GLU A 216 8.63 -12.20 2.20
CA GLU A 216 7.38 -12.44 2.94
C GLU A 216 6.21 -11.59 2.45
N MET A 217 6.46 -10.46 1.77
CA MET A 217 5.39 -9.65 1.16
C MET A 217 4.79 -10.33 -0.08
N ALA A 218 5.47 -11.34 -0.64
CA ALA A 218 5.02 -12.03 -1.83
C ALA A 218 3.66 -12.72 -1.61
N GLY A 219 2.62 -12.27 -2.32
CA GLY A 219 1.26 -12.77 -2.18
C GLY A 219 0.52 -12.31 -0.93
N HIS A 220 1.10 -11.40 -0.14
CA HIS A 220 0.43 -10.80 1.02
C HIS A 220 -0.47 -9.64 0.60
N GLN A 221 -1.65 -9.57 1.22
CA GLN A 221 -2.60 -8.48 1.08
C GLN A 221 -2.89 -7.96 2.48
N PRO A 222 -2.48 -6.72 2.82
CA PRO A 222 -2.83 -6.14 4.10
C PRO A 222 -4.35 -6.09 4.28
N ALA A 223 -4.82 -6.37 5.50
CA ALA A 223 -6.24 -6.28 5.82
C ALA A 223 -6.69 -4.81 5.92
N GLN A 224 -7.93 -4.51 5.57
CA GLN A 224 -8.50 -3.18 5.79
C GLN A 224 -8.33 -2.75 7.25
N GLY A 225 -7.78 -1.55 7.47
CA GLY A 225 -7.51 -0.99 8.79
C GLY A 225 -6.20 -1.45 9.44
N GLU A 226 -5.50 -2.42 8.84
CA GLU A 226 -4.15 -2.82 9.28
C GLU A 226 -3.18 -1.64 9.16
N SER A 227 -2.30 -1.46 10.14
CA SER A 227 -1.28 -0.40 10.04
C SER A 227 -0.21 -0.79 9.03
N ILE A 228 -0.01 0.06 8.02
CA ILE A 228 1.07 -0.05 7.04
C ILE A 228 1.94 1.20 7.06
N GLY A 229 3.21 1.06 6.72
CA GLY A 229 4.07 2.19 6.39
C GLY A 229 3.98 2.54 4.90
N VAL A 230 4.12 3.82 4.58
CA VAL A 230 4.28 4.32 3.21
C VAL A 230 5.52 5.20 3.17
N PHE A 231 6.36 5.01 2.15
CA PHE A 231 7.54 5.82 1.92
C PHE A 231 7.81 5.98 0.42
N ILE A 232 8.63 6.98 0.08
CA ILE A 232 9.11 7.20 -1.28
C ILE A 232 10.62 7.33 -1.30
N VAL A 233 11.20 6.98 -2.44
CA VAL A 233 12.65 7.04 -2.67
C VAL A 233 12.93 7.63 -4.05
N ALA A 234 13.95 8.49 -4.14
CA ALA A 234 14.36 9.10 -5.39
C ALA A 234 14.80 8.06 -6.43
N GLY A 235 14.32 8.18 -7.67
CA GLY A 235 14.70 7.34 -8.80
C GLY A 235 14.01 5.96 -8.84
N ASN A 236 14.68 4.99 -9.44
CA ASN A 236 14.18 3.61 -9.61
C ASN A 236 14.80 2.65 -8.60
N LEU A 237 13.96 2.02 -7.78
CA LEU A 237 14.39 0.98 -6.85
C LEU A 237 13.85 -0.41 -7.18
N ARG A 238 12.90 -0.51 -8.10
CA ARG A 238 12.27 -1.79 -8.43
C ARG A 238 13.27 -2.70 -9.15
N GLY A 239 13.72 -3.77 -8.48
CA GLY A 239 14.73 -4.69 -9.00
C GLY A 239 16.15 -4.10 -9.07
N VAL A 240 16.44 -3.03 -8.33
CA VAL A 240 17.74 -2.35 -8.31
C VAL A 240 18.34 -2.46 -6.91
N LEU A 241 19.39 -3.28 -6.77
CA LEU A 241 19.97 -3.63 -5.46
C LEU A 241 21.24 -2.84 -5.10
N ASP A 242 21.78 -2.05 -6.02
CA ASP A 242 23.06 -1.34 -5.85
C ASP A 242 22.89 0.18 -5.75
N GLY A 243 21.65 0.67 -5.69
CA GLY A 243 21.32 2.09 -5.65
C GLY A 243 21.69 2.87 -6.91
N SER A 244 22.17 2.21 -7.99
CA SER A 244 22.73 2.88 -9.18
C SER A 244 21.71 3.70 -9.96
N GLN A 245 20.41 3.44 -9.75
CA GLN A 245 19.32 4.15 -10.41
C GLN A 245 18.57 5.11 -9.47
N SER A 246 19.18 5.45 -8.33
CA SER A 246 18.80 6.61 -7.53
C SER A 246 19.82 7.73 -7.75
N PRO A 247 19.45 8.87 -8.36
CA PRO A 247 20.41 9.93 -8.70
C PRO A 247 21.00 10.64 -7.47
N VAL A 248 20.31 10.57 -6.34
CA VAL A 248 20.69 11.27 -5.10
C VAL A 248 20.73 10.36 -3.87
N GLN A 249 20.22 9.12 -3.97
CA GLN A 249 20.13 8.18 -2.85
C GLN A 249 19.46 8.82 -1.62
N GLU A 250 18.31 9.45 -1.84
CA GLU A 250 17.51 10.12 -0.82
C GLU A 250 16.13 9.48 -0.72
N ARG A 251 15.52 9.55 0.47
CA ARG A 251 14.18 9.01 0.76
C ARG A 251 13.33 9.97 1.58
N SER A 252 12.06 9.62 1.76
CA SER A 252 11.24 10.17 2.84
C SER A 252 11.44 9.40 4.15
N ASP A 253 10.87 9.94 5.22
CA ASP A 253 10.51 9.12 6.38
C ASP A 253 9.35 8.16 6.02
N VAL A 254 9.06 7.21 6.91
CA VAL A 254 7.90 6.31 6.78
C VAL A 254 6.71 6.90 7.53
N VAL A 255 5.61 7.18 6.81
CA VAL A 255 4.34 7.53 7.45
C VAL A 255 3.50 6.28 7.66
N VAL A 256 2.92 6.12 8.87
CA VAL A 256 2.06 4.98 9.17
C VAL A 256 0.60 5.38 9.02
N VAL A 257 -0.14 4.60 8.23
CA VAL A 257 -1.57 4.82 7.95
C VAL A 257 -2.33 3.49 8.05
N PRO A 258 -3.63 3.50 8.37
CA PRO A 258 -4.45 2.32 8.18
C PRO A 258 -4.57 2.00 6.69
N PHE A 259 -4.43 0.73 6.32
CA PHE A 259 -4.65 0.25 4.98
C PHE A 259 -6.10 0.50 4.56
N PRO A 260 -6.36 1.02 3.34
CA PRO A 260 -7.69 1.43 2.94
C PRO A 260 -8.61 0.22 2.69
N GLY A 261 -9.91 0.45 2.76
CA GLY A 261 -10.89 -0.44 2.13
C GLY A 261 -10.99 -0.18 0.62
N PRO A 262 -11.84 -0.94 -0.10
CA PRO A 262 -12.05 -0.75 -1.54
C PRO A 262 -12.63 0.63 -1.91
N GLU A 263 -13.15 1.38 -0.94
CA GLU A 263 -13.61 2.76 -1.07
C GLU A 263 -12.48 3.81 -1.06
N GLY A 264 -11.23 3.40 -0.81
CA GLY A 264 -10.09 4.30 -0.73
C GLY A 264 -9.99 5.05 0.60
N ALA A 265 -8.99 5.90 0.72
CA ALA A 265 -8.78 6.74 1.91
C ALA A 265 -7.85 7.94 1.62
N THR A 266 -7.90 8.96 2.47
CA THR A 266 -6.98 10.11 2.42
C THR A 266 -6.41 10.37 3.81
N HIS A 267 -5.09 10.56 3.87
CA HIS A 267 -4.34 10.86 5.09
C HIS A 267 -3.46 12.09 4.84
N ALA A 268 -3.49 13.06 5.75
CA ALA A 268 -2.65 14.25 5.73
C ALA A 268 -1.90 14.38 7.06
N PHE A 269 -0.71 14.98 7.02
CA PHE A 269 0.24 15.06 8.14
C PHE A 269 0.69 16.51 8.39
#